data_AF-A0A258HXM7-F1
#
_entry.id   AF-A0A258HXM7-F1
#
_cell.length_a   1.000
_cell.length_b   1.000
_cell.length_c   1.000
_cell.angle_alpha   90.00
_cell.angle_beta   90.00
_cell.angle_gamma   90.00
#
_symmetry.space_group_name_H-M   'P 1'
#
loop_
_entity.id
_entity.type
_entity.pdbx_description
1 polymer ?
#
loop_
_entity_poly.entity_id
_entity_poly.type
_entity_poly.pdbx_seq_one_letter_code
_entity_poly.pdbx_strand_id
1 'polypeptide(L)'
;MAKPSLNGRNYQICCTLFSNDGKRAAEIREFDTGGTYILESEWTEGGVFKARFSGRLVGPFPNPVDAEHFIIGTDWFNGTAA
;
A
#
# COMPACT_ATOMS: atom_id res chain seq x y z
N MET A 1 20.02 -9.16 7.26
CA MET A 1 18.95 -9.41 8.25
C MET A 1 17.70 -9.87 7.51
N ALA A 2 17.00 -10.90 7.98
CA ALA A 2 15.74 -11.35 7.37
C ALA A 2 14.61 -10.37 7.74
N LYS A 3 13.72 -10.05 6.79
CA LYS A 3 12.50 -9.28 7.10
C LYS A 3 11.63 -10.13 8.06
N PRO A 4 11.16 -9.57 9.19
CA PRO A 4 10.27 -10.31 10.08
C PRO A 4 8.97 -10.70 9.34
N SER A 5 8.46 -11.89 9.64
CA SER A 5 7.18 -12.33 9.09
C SER A 5 6.03 -11.51 9.68
N LEU A 6 5.11 -11.07 8.82
CA LEU A 6 3.90 -10.34 9.20
C LEU A 6 2.67 -11.27 9.34
N ASN A 7 2.83 -12.57 9.10
CA ASN A 7 1.73 -13.51 9.14
C ASN A 7 1.12 -13.59 10.55
N GLY A 8 -0.20 -13.39 10.65
CA GLY A 8 -0.94 -13.43 11.92
C GLY A 8 -0.74 -12.18 12.80
N ARG A 9 -0.11 -11.12 12.29
CA ARG A 9 0.06 -9.86 13.02
C ARG A 9 -1.13 -8.93 12.79
N ASN A 10 -1.46 -8.18 13.83
CA ASN A 10 -2.48 -7.15 13.75
C ASN A 10 -1.91 -5.89 13.12
N TYR A 11 -2.75 -5.20 12.37
CA TYR A 11 -2.45 -3.87 11.84
C TYR A 11 -3.69 -2.99 11.94
N GLN A 12 -3.44 -1.69 11.91
CA GLN A 12 -4.46 -0.67 11.70
C GLN A 12 -4.24 -0.01 10.33
N ILE A 13 -5.33 0.38 9.67
CA ILE A 13 -5.27 1.19 8.46
C ILE A 13 -5.22 2.65 8.91
N CYS A 14 -4.08 3.31 8.70
CA CYS A 14 -3.90 4.72 9.04
C CYS A 14 -4.69 5.61 8.09
N CYS A 15 -4.61 5.31 6.78
CA CYS A 15 -5.39 5.97 5.75
C CYS A 15 -5.45 5.09 4.49
N THR A 16 -6.40 5.41 3.61
CA THR A 16 -6.50 4.85 2.27
C THR A 16 -6.45 5.99 1.27
N LEU A 17 -5.48 5.94 0.37
CA LEU A 17 -5.31 6.91 -0.71
C LEU A 17 -5.86 6.33 -2.01
N PHE A 18 -6.46 7.19 -2.83
CA PHE A 18 -6.93 6.84 -4.17
C PHE A 18 -6.19 7.69 -5.21
N SER A 19 -5.85 7.10 -6.35
CA SER A 19 -5.32 7.85 -7.48
C SER A 19 -6.38 8.82 -8.02
N ASN A 20 -5.92 9.85 -8.72
CA ASN A 20 -6.81 10.88 -9.26
C ASN A 20 -7.86 10.33 -10.24
N ASP A 21 -7.53 9.26 -10.98
CA ASP A 21 -8.45 8.56 -11.88
C ASP A 21 -9.35 7.54 -11.16
N GLY A 22 -9.19 7.37 -9.85
CA GLY A 22 -9.92 6.39 -9.03
C GLY A 22 -9.57 4.93 -9.32
N LYS A 23 -8.59 4.65 -10.19
CA LYS A 23 -8.26 3.29 -10.62
C LYS A 23 -7.27 2.59 -9.71
N ARG A 24 -6.63 3.30 -8.78
CA ARG A 24 -5.63 2.72 -7.87
C ARG A 24 -5.94 3.14 -6.45
N ALA A 25 -5.65 2.23 -5.54
CA ALA A 25 -5.80 2.43 -4.12
C ALA A 25 -4.52 2.00 -3.40
N ALA A 26 -4.19 2.70 -2.32
CA ALA A 26 -3.08 2.37 -1.45
C ALA A 26 -3.54 2.47 0.00
N GLU A 27 -3.58 1.34 0.69
CA GLU A 27 -3.82 1.32 2.14
C GLU A 27 -2.50 1.41 2.88
N ILE A 28 -2.37 2.42 3.74
CA ILE A 28 -1.23 2.55 4.64
C ILE A 28 -1.56 1.84 5.93
N ARG A 29 -0.79 0.79 6.22
CA ARG A 29 -1.02 -0.14 7.34
C ARG A 29 0.12 -0.03 8.33
N GLU A 30 -0.21 0.25 9.58
CA GLU A 30 0.74 0.22 10.68
C GLU A 30 0.53 -1.06 11.49
N PHE A 31 1.58 -1.86 11.61
CA PHE A 31 1.58 -3.10 12.36
C PHE A 31 1.99 -2.87 13.81
N ASP A 32 1.43 -3.67 14.71
CA ASP A 32 1.75 -3.68 16.16
C ASP A 32 3.26 -3.83 16.47
N THR A 33 4.01 -4.42 15.55
CA THR A 33 5.47 -4.59 15.60
C THR A 33 6.26 -3.33 15.21
N GLY A 34 5.59 -2.20 14.95
CA GLY A 34 6.19 -0.89 14.69
C GLY A 34 6.61 -0.66 13.23
N GLY A 35 6.11 -1.46 12.28
CA GLY A 35 6.38 -1.29 10.86
C GLY A 35 5.18 -0.73 10.10
N THR A 36 5.40 0.32 9.30
CA THR A 36 4.41 0.82 8.35
C THR A 36 4.63 0.17 6.98
N TYR A 37 3.54 -0.25 6.34
CA TYR A 37 3.57 -0.89 5.03
C TYR A 37 2.41 -0.40 4.16
N ILE A 38 2.52 -0.62 2.85
CA ILE A 38 1.49 -0.23 1.88
C ILE A 38 0.93 -1.47 1.20
N LEU A 39 -0.41 -1.59 1.16
CA LEU A 39 -1.09 -2.50 0.24
C LEU A 39 -1.53 -1.72 -0.99
N GLU A 40 -0.85 -1.93 -2.10
CA GLU A 40 -1.22 -1.40 -3.41
C GLU A 40 -2.33 -2.25 -4.03
N SER A 41 -3.39 -1.63 -4.56
CA SER A 41 -4.48 -2.29 -5.26
C SER A 41 -4.89 -1.52 -6.52
N GLU A 42 -5.39 -2.22 -7.52
CA GLU A 42 -5.86 -1.65 -8.79
C GLU A 42 -7.29 -2.07 -9.09
N TRP A 43 -8.06 -1.14 -9.63
CA TRP A 43 -9.44 -1.34 -10.06
C TRP A 43 -9.46 -2.26 -11.28
N THR A 44 -10.21 -3.35 -11.16
CA THR A 44 -10.39 -4.30 -12.26
C THR A 44 -11.72 -4.04 -12.97
N GLU A 45 -11.84 -4.45 -14.23
CA GLU A 45 -13.09 -4.36 -15.01
C GLU A 45 -14.28 -5.09 -14.34
N GLY A 46 -14.00 -6.02 -13.42
CA GLY A 46 -15.00 -6.69 -12.59
C GLY A 46 -15.59 -5.84 -11.46
N GLY A 47 -15.25 -4.55 -11.37
CA GLY A 47 -15.80 -3.62 -10.38
C GLY A 47 -15.22 -3.78 -8.97
N VAL A 48 -14.05 -4.40 -8.85
CA VAL A 48 -13.37 -4.63 -7.57
C VAL A 48 -11.91 -4.21 -7.63
N PHE A 49 -11.39 -3.74 -6.49
CA PHE A 49 -9.95 -3.55 -6.31
C PHE A 49 -9.26 -4.90 -6.10
N LYS A 50 -8.20 -5.16 -6.86
CA LYS A 50 -7.34 -6.33 -6.70
C LYS A 50 -5.98 -5.88 -6.20
N ALA A 51 -5.49 -6.51 -5.14
CA ALA A 51 -4.17 -6.24 -4.62
C ALA A 51 -3.07 -6.56 -5.66
N ARG A 52 -2.17 -5.61 -5.85
CA ARG A 52 -0.95 -5.75 -6.63
C ARG A 52 0.01 -6.69 -5.91
N PHE A 53 0.99 -7.22 -6.65
CA PHE A 53 2.02 -8.12 -6.14
C PHE A 53 1.46 -9.34 -5.38
N SER A 54 0.28 -9.82 -5.78
CA SER A 54 -0.41 -10.93 -5.11
C SER A 54 -0.64 -10.67 -3.60
N GLY A 55 -0.93 -9.42 -3.23
CA GLY A 55 -1.16 -9.03 -1.83
C GLY A 55 0.11 -8.78 -1.02
N ARG A 56 1.29 -8.81 -1.65
CA ARG A 56 2.54 -8.47 -0.97
C ARG A 56 2.57 -6.99 -0.63
N LEU A 57 2.91 -6.72 0.63
CA LEU A 57 3.05 -5.36 1.14
C LEU A 57 4.39 -4.73 0.74
N VAL A 58 4.35 -3.43 0.45
CA VAL A 58 5.53 -2.59 0.16
C VAL A 58 6.01 -1.95 1.46
N GLY A 59 7.34 -1.95 1.70
CA GLY A 59 7.96 -1.42 2.92
C GLY A 59 9.00 -2.37 3.55
N PRO A 60 9.33 -2.18 4.85
CA PRO A 60 8.73 -1.22 5.78
C PRO A 60 9.10 0.24 5.51
N PHE A 61 8.25 1.15 5.98
CA PHE A 61 8.49 2.59 6.08
C PHE A 61 8.62 3.01 7.56
N PRO A 62 9.33 4.11 7.87
CA PRO A 62 9.51 4.57 9.24
C PRO A 62 8.24 5.05 9.94
N ASN A 63 7.28 5.59 9.19
CA ASN A 63 5.99 6.08 9.69
C ASN A 63 4.97 6.18 8.53
N PRO A 64 3.67 6.40 8.83
CA PRO A 64 2.62 6.55 7.83
C PRO A 64 2.84 7.70 6.82
N VAL A 65 3.44 8.82 7.25
CA VAL A 65 3.66 9.99 6.40
C VAL A 65 4.71 9.69 5.32
N ASP A 66 5.78 8.99 5.66
CA ASP A 66 6.80 8.56 4.70
C ASP A 66 6.24 7.54 3.69
N ALA A 67 5.36 6.66 4.13
CA ALA A 67 4.66 5.73 3.25
C ALA A 67 3.72 6.47 2.28
N GLU A 68 3.01 7.49 2.76
CA GLU A 68 2.15 8.35 1.94
C GLU A 68 2.96 9.09 0.88
N HIS A 69 4.00 9.81 1.28
CA HIS A 69 4.89 10.52 0.34
C HIS A 69 5.52 9.59 -0.69
N PHE A 70 5.91 8.38 -0.29
CA PHE A 70 6.41 7.39 -1.22
C PHE A 70 5.37 7.05 -2.29
N ILE A 71 4.15 6.66 -1.90
CA ILE A 71 3.18 6.16 -2.88
C ILE A 71 2.67 7.24 -3.82
N ILE A 72 2.37 8.44 -3.31
CA ILE A 72 1.93 9.57 -4.15
C ILE A 72 3.03 10.04 -5.10
N GLY A 73 4.30 9.74 -4.82
CA GLY A 73 5.43 10.01 -5.70
C GLY A 73 5.65 8.95 -6.79
N THR A 74 4.96 7.81 -6.76
CA THR A 74 5.18 6.74 -7.75
C THR A 74 4.47 7.02 -9.07
N ASP A 75 5.15 6.73 -10.18
CA ASP A 75 4.55 6.82 -11.51
C ASP A 75 3.34 5.89 -11.68
N TRP A 76 3.39 4.71 -11.05
CA TRP A 76 2.26 3.80 -11.06
C TRP A 76 1.03 4.42 -10.43
N PHE A 77 1.12 4.94 -9.20
CA PHE A 77 -0.03 5.50 -8.50
C PHE A 77 -0.62 6.72 -9.23
N ASN A 78 0.24 7.51 -9.88
CA ASN A 78 -0.16 8.66 -10.70
C ASN A 78 -0.66 8.28 -12.11
N GLY A 79 -0.59 7.01 -12.51
CA GLY A 79 -1.00 6.56 -13.83
C GLY A 79 -0.08 7.04 -14.97
N THR A 80 1.16 7.44 -14.65
CA THR A 80 2.17 7.85 -15.63
C THR A 80 3.06 6.68 -16.06
N ALA A 81 3.08 5.57 -15.31
CA ALA A 81 3.69 4.31 -15.74
C ALA A 81 2.71 3.48 -16.59
N ALA A 82 3.25 2.87 -17.64
CA ALA A 82 2.57 1.91 -18.51
C ALA A 82 2.42 0.53 -17.87
#